data_AF-A0A6P4EAQ5-F1
#
_entry.id   AF-A0A6P4EAQ5-F1
#
_cell.length_a   1.000
_cell.length_b   1.000
_cell.length_c   1.000
_cell.angle_alpha   90.00
_cell.angle_beta   90.00
_cell.angle_gamma   90.00
#
_symmetry.space_group_name_H-M   'P 1'
#
loop_
_entity.id
_entity.type
_entity.pdbx_description
1 polymer ?
#
loop_
_entity_poly.entity_id
_entity_poly.type
_entity_poly.pdbx_seq_one_letter_code
_entity_poly.pdbx_strand_id
1 'polypeptide(L)'
;MGWGRPLDVIWEHGGARFRVIKFNRGTWEPTIYSFLSPDFCAIMFNENIYWFVNWNKNIATRAEIEEKCIHTKDTVITYNPFLMSMELDNVRIPNVHGRNKVVFTFEAFDENDVRRQYEKLN
;
A
#
# COMPACT_ATOMS: atom_id res chain seq x y z
N MET A 1 7.79 -21.24 19.88
CA MET A 1 6.76 -20.39 20.53
C MET A 1 6.86 -19.01 19.91
N GLY A 2 5.77 -18.52 19.33
CA GLY A 2 5.67 -17.13 18.88
C GLY A 2 4.84 -16.90 17.63
N TRP A 3 3.53 -17.19 17.71
CA TRP A 3 2.45 -16.60 16.90
C TRP A 3 2.44 -16.84 15.38
N GLY A 4 2.08 -18.06 14.99
CA GLY A 4 1.36 -18.25 13.73
C GLY A 4 -0.05 -17.69 13.90
N ARG A 5 -0.47 -16.79 12.99
CA ARG A 5 -1.86 -16.31 12.94
C ARG A 5 -2.83 -17.53 12.91
N PRO A 6 -3.97 -17.48 13.62
CA PRO A 6 -4.93 -18.59 13.64
C PRO A 6 -5.31 -18.99 12.21
N LEU A 7 -5.42 -20.31 11.98
CA LEU A 7 -5.86 -20.92 10.71
C LEU A 7 -7.36 -20.66 10.41
N ASP A 8 -7.93 -19.66 11.07
CA ASP A 8 -9.32 -19.24 10.99
C ASP A 8 -9.42 -17.82 10.36
N VAL A 9 -8.27 -17.15 10.14
CA VAL A 9 -8.11 -15.85 9.44
C VAL A 9 -7.54 -16.09 8.03
N ILE A 10 -7.92 -17.20 7.41
CA ILE A 10 -7.42 -17.57 6.09
C ILE A 10 -8.39 -17.01 5.04
N TRP A 11 -7.82 -16.33 4.04
CA TRP A 11 -8.34 -16.05 2.69
C TRP A 11 -8.78 -14.62 2.33
N GLU A 12 -9.09 -13.72 3.27
CA GLU A 12 -9.30 -12.31 2.91
C GLU A 12 -7.96 -11.55 2.96
N HIS A 13 -7.49 -11.12 1.78
CA HIS A 13 -6.22 -10.42 1.66
C HIS A 13 -6.40 -9.06 0.99
N GLY A 14 -5.73 -8.05 1.53
CA GLY A 14 -5.68 -6.72 0.96
C GLY A 14 -4.45 -6.57 0.08
N GLY A 15 -4.66 -6.33 -1.21
CA GLY A 15 -3.61 -5.98 -2.17
C GLY A 15 -3.40 -4.47 -2.27
N ALA A 16 -2.19 -4.06 -2.62
CA ALA A 16 -1.89 -2.68 -2.99
C ALA A 16 -1.06 -2.60 -4.26
N ARG A 17 -1.41 -1.66 -5.13
CA ARG A 17 -0.68 -1.35 -6.36
C ARG A 17 -0.20 0.08 -6.32
N PHE A 18 1.09 0.24 -6.57
CA PHE A 18 1.75 1.52 -6.77
C PHE A 18 2.09 1.65 -8.24
N ARG A 19 1.69 2.76 -8.88
CA ARG A 19 2.06 3.05 -10.27
C ARG A 19 2.56 4.47 -10.40
N VAL A 20 3.73 4.62 -10.99
CA VAL A 20 4.19 5.90 -11.51
C VAL A 20 3.73 6.00 -12.96
N ILE A 21 3.01 7.07 -13.28
CA ILE A 21 2.56 7.38 -14.63
C ILE A 21 3.13 8.74 -15.05
N LYS A 22 3.44 8.87 -16.33
CA LYS A 22 4.01 10.10 -16.90
C LYS A 22 3.04 10.75 -17.86
N PHE A 23 2.95 12.08 -17.81
CA PHE A 23 2.16 12.83 -18.77
C PHE A 23 2.95 13.06 -20.05
N ASN A 24 2.40 12.62 -21.18
CA ASN A 24 3.00 12.76 -22.49
C ASN A 24 1.92 13.23 -23.48
N ARG A 25 2.11 14.40 -24.10
CA ARG A 25 1.24 14.93 -25.17
C ARG A 25 -0.28 14.82 -24.93
N GLY A 26 -0.75 15.09 -23.71
CA GLY A 26 -2.18 15.07 -23.39
C GLY A 26 -2.68 13.78 -22.71
N THR A 27 -1.88 12.71 -22.68
CA THR A 27 -2.26 11.42 -22.10
C THR A 27 -1.35 11.02 -20.94
N TRP A 28 -1.88 10.19 -20.04
CA TRP A 28 -1.11 9.58 -18.96
C TRP A 28 -0.66 8.19 -19.40
N GLU A 29 0.64 8.00 -19.51
CA GLU A 29 1.25 6.75 -19.97
C GLU A 29 1.88 6.00 -18.78
N PRO A 30 1.73 4.66 -18.71
CA PRO A 30 2.38 3.86 -17.69
C PRO A 30 3.90 3.94 -17.83
N THR A 31 4.60 4.00 -16.70
CA THR A 31 6.04 3.78 -16.68
C THR A 31 6.36 2.35 -16.25
N ILE A 32 7.65 1.97 -16.36
CA ILE A 32 8.14 0.68 -15.81
C ILE A 32 8.15 0.64 -14.27
N TYR A 33 7.88 1.76 -13.61
CA TYR A 33 7.88 1.88 -12.15
C TYR A 33 6.48 1.63 -11.62
N SER A 34 6.13 0.36 -11.55
CA SER A 34 4.93 -0.11 -10.87
C SER A 34 5.26 -1.28 -9.96
N PHE A 35 4.75 -1.23 -8.74
CA PHE A 35 4.92 -2.31 -7.75
C PHE A 35 3.55 -2.84 -7.34
N LEU A 36 3.46 -4.15 -7.19
CA LEU A 36 2.29 -4.84 -6.67
C LEU A 36 2.69 -5.52 -5.36
N SER A 37 1.86 -5.33 -4.34
CA SER A 37 1.95 -5.96 -3.04
C SER A 37 0.68 -6.79 -2.85
N PRO A 38 0.71 -8.11 -3.09
CA PRO A 38 -0.47 -8.97 -2.95
C PRO A 38 -1.01 -9.02 -1.51
N ASP A 39 -0.11 -8.99 -0.52
CA ASP A 39 -0.44 -8.84 0.90
C ASP A 39 0.15 -7.52 1.41
N PHE A 40 -0.61 -6.45 1.26
CA PHE A 40 -0.24 -5.12 1.73
C PHE A 40 -0.08 -5.07 3.26
N CYS A 41 -0.88 -5.85 3.99
CA CYS A 41 -0.85 -5.89 5.45
C CYS A 41 0.50 -6.39 5.96
N ALA A 42 1.00 -7.49 5.37
CA ALA A 42 2.31 -8.04 5.72
C ALA A 42 3.46 -7.09 5.36
N ILE A 43 3.36 -6.41 4.22
CA ILE A 43 4.41 -5.49 3.74
C ILE A 43 4.45 -4.18 4.52
N MET A 44 3.32 -3.74 5.08
CA MET A 44 3.21 -2.48 5.82
C MET A 44 4.18 -2.39 7.00
N PHE A 45 4.43 -3.52 7.66
CA PHE A 45 5.24 -3.64 8.87
C PHE A 45 6.61 -4.31 8.62
N ASN A 46 6.98 -4.54 7.36
CA ASN A 46 8.27 -5.09 7.03
C ASN A 46 9.35 -4.01 7.14
N GLU A 47 10.22 -4.15 8.15
CA GLU A 47 11.24 -3.14 8.48
C GLU A 47 12.31 -2.96 7.40
N ASN A 48 12.44 -3.92 6.48
CA ASN A 48 13.38 -3.87 5.37
C ASN A 48 12.86 -3.07 4.17
N ILE A 49 11.59 -2.63 4.20
CA ILE A 49 10.96 -1.93 3.08
C ILE A 49 11.00 -0.42 3.34
N TYR A 50 11.35 0.33 2.29
CA TYR A 50 11.45 1.80 2.30
C TYR A 50 10.25 2.50 2.97
N TRP A 51 9.04 2.01 2.70
CA TRP A 51 7.79 2.53 3.25
C TRP A 51 7.70 2.42 4.77
N PHE A 52 8.23 1.34 5.36
CA PHE A 52 8.23 1.21 6.82
C PHE A 52 9.16 2.23 7.46
N VAL A 53 10.40 2.28 6.98
CA VAL A 53 11.46 3.12 7.54
C VAL A 53 11.11 4.61 7.51
N ASN A 54 10.42 5.07 6.46
CA ASN A 54 10.12 6.49 6.28
C ASN A 54 8.70 6.89 6.69
N TRP A 55 7.78 5.94 6.79
CA TRP A 55 6.37 6.24 7.04
C TRP A 55 5.76 5.33 8.12
N ASN A 56 5.61 4.03 7.87
CA ASN A 56 4.76 3.17 8.70
C ASN A 56 5.31 2.91 10.12
N LYS A 57 6.62 3.11 10.36
CA LYS A 57 7.18 3.05 11.72
C LYS A 57 6.52 4.03 12.71
N ASN A 58 5.89 5.09 12.19
CA ASN A 58 5.27 6.13 13.00
C ASN A 58 3.78 5.88 13.28
N ILE A 59 3.22 4.73 12.90
CA ILE A 59 1.82 4.38 13.21
C ILE A 59 1.66 4.27 14.74
N ALA A 60 0.79 5.11 15.31
CA ALA A 60 0.48 5.13 16.74
C ALA A 60 -0.47 3.98 17.14
N THR A 61 -1.45 3.65 16.29
CA THR A 61 -2.37 2.51 16.47
C THR A 61 -1.79 1.17 15.98
N ARG A 62 -0.48 0.93 16.17
CA ARG A 62 0.24 -0.20 15.57
C ARG A 62 -0.39 -1.56 15.90
N ALA A 63 -0.66 -1.82 17.18
CA ALA A 63 -1.22 -3.10 17.61
C ALA A 63 -2.57 -3.42 16.95
N GLU A 64 -3.42 -2.40 16.78
CA GLU A 64 -4.72 -2.57 16.11
C GLU A 64 -4.56 -2.81 14.61
N ILE A 65 -3.66 -2.09 13.93
CA ILE A 65 -3.46 -2.24 12.48
C ILE A 65 -2.73 -3.55 12.15
N GLU A 66 -1.86 -4.06 13.01
CA GLU A 66 -1.23 -5.38 12.82
C GLU A 66 -2.25 -6.52 12.93
N GLU A 67 -3.27 -6.37 13.78
CA GLU A 67 -4.33 -7.35 13.94
C GLU A 67 -5.40 -7.25 12.83
N LYS A 68 -5.97 -6.06 12.64
CA LYS A 68 -7.11 -5.84 11.74
C LYS A 68 -6.69 -5.54 10.31
N CYS A 69 -5.57 -4.84 10.14
CA CYS A 69 -5.19 -4.21 8.88
C CYS A 69 -6.25 -3.24 8.30
N ILE A 70 -5.89 -2.57 7.21
CA ILE A 70 -6.63 -1.47 6.59
C ILE A 70 -7.81 -1.89 5.72
N HIS A 71 -7.97 -3.20 5.47
CA HIS A 71 -9.09 -3.73 4.68
C HIS A 71 -10.33 -4.01 5.55
N THR A 72 -10.19 -3.94 6.87
CA THR A 72 -11.32 -4.03 7.81
C THR A 72 -12.06 -2.70 7.88
N LYS A 73 -13.39 -2.80 7.86
CA LYS A 73 -14.28 -1.65 7.97
C LYS A 73 -14.04 -0.92 9.30
N ASP A 74 -14.15 0.41 9.27
CA ASP A 74 -14.04 1.30 10.43
C ASP A 74 -12.64 1.32 11.11
N THR A 75 -11.64 0.66 10.54
CA THR A 75 -10.25 0.75 11.01
C THR A 75 -9.66 2.13 10.70
N VAL A 76 -9.10 2.79 11.73
CA VAL A 76 -8.45 4.10 11.60
C VAL A 76 -6.95 3.97 11.88
N ILE A 77 -6.13 4.32 10.88
CA ILE A 77 -4.69 4.46 11.07
C ILE A 77 -4.41 5.86 11.63
N THR A 78 -3.76 5.91 12.79
CA THR A 78 -3.26 7.15 13.36
C THR A 78 -1.74 7.14 13.37
N TYR A 79 -1.12 8.31 13.16
CA TYR A 79 0.33 8.47 13.15
C TYR A 79 0.75 9.39 14.30
N ASN A 80 1.85 9.05 14.95
CA ASN A 80 2.59 10.01 15.78
C ASN A 80 3.16 11.11 14.87
N PRO A 81 3.29 12.37 15.32
CA PRO A 81 3.89 13.42 14.50
C PRO A 81 5.30 13.04 14.02
N PHE A 82 5.55 13.12 12.72
CA PHE A 82 6.85 12.84 12.12
C PHE A 82 7.07 13.67 10.85
N LEU A 83 8.32 13.85 10.47
CA LEU A 83 8.68 14.40 9.16
C LEU A 83 8.73 13.27 8.14
N MET A 84 7.83 13.30 7.17
CA MET A 84 7.80 12.34 6.08
C MET A 84 8.77 12.78 4.99
N SER A 85 9.86 12.03 4.78
CA SER A 85 10.68 12.13 3.58
C SER A 85 10.37 10.97 2.65
N MET A 86 9.79 11.27 1.48
CA MET A 86 9.54 10.30 0.42
C MET A 86 10.47 10.60 -0.75
N GLU A 87 11.62 9.96 -0.74
CA GLU A 87 12.66 9.98 -1.74
C GLU A 87 12.69 8.64 -2.45
N LEU A 88 12.62 8.66 -3.78
CA LEU A 88 12.84 7.45 -4.55
C LEU A 88 14.34 7.38 -4.84
N ASP A 89 15.04 6.43 -4.20
CA ASP A 89 16.47 6.19 -4.40
C ASP A 89 16.73 5.30 -5.63
N ASN A 90 17.94 5.43 -6.22
CA ASN A 90 18.38 4.63 -7.37
C ASN A 90 17.44 4.66 -8.59
N VAL A 91 16.72 5.77 -8.74
CA VAL A 91 15.76 5.98 -9.82
C VAL A 91 16.48 6.26 -11.12
N ARG A 92 16.80 5.20 -11.86
CA ARG A 92 17.25 5.30 -13.26
C ARG A 92 16.05 5.45 -14.21
N ILE A 93 15.10 6.34 -13.90
CA ILE A 93 13.96 6.61 -14.80
C ILE A 93 14.57 7.23 -16.08
N PRO A 94 14.45 6.58 -17.25
CA PRO A 94 14.77 7.27 -18.49
C PRO A 94 13.85 8.49 -18.58
N ASN A 95 14.43 9.68 -18.64
CA ASN A 95 13.70 10.92 -18.85
C ASN A 95 12.69 11.24 -17.71
N VAL A 96 13.19 11.47 -16.48
CA VAL A 96 12.34 11.84 -15.30
C VAL A 96 11.66 13.20 -15.46
N HIS A 97 12.14 14.03 -16.39
CA HIS A 97 11.62 15.37 -16.64
C HIS A 97 10.16 15.36 -17.08
N GLY A 98 9.44 16.39 -16.65
CA GLY A 98 8.03 16.60 -16.96
C GLY A 98 7.11 16.26 -15.77
N ARG A 99 5.82 16.12 -16.06
CA ARG A 99 4.79 15.89 -15.05
C ARG A 99 4.62 14.39 -14.82
N ASN A 100 4.89 13.95 -13.59
CA ASN A 100 4.65 12.59 -13.13
C ASN A 100 3.50 12.57 -12.13
N LYS A 101 2.81 11.45 -12.04
CA LYS A 101 1.79 11.19 -11.02
C LYS A 101 2.03 9.80 -10.44
N VAL A 102 1.81 9.67 -9.14
CA VAL A 102 1.75 8.39 -8.46
C VAL A 102 0.29 8.03 -8.23
N VAL A 103 -0.08 6.80 -8.54
CA VAL A 103 -1.40 6.22 -8.25
C VAL A 103 -1.21 5.05 -7.29
N PHE A 104 -1.76 5.20 -6.09
CA PHE A 104 -1.93 4.12 -5.13
C PHE A 104 -3.33 3.53 -5.30
N THR A 105 -3.43 2.22 -5.40
CA THR A 105 -4.70 1.50 -5.48
C THR A 105 -4.70 0.40 -4.43
N PHE A 106 -5.63 0.47 -3.49
CA PHE A 106 -5.87 -0.58 -2.50
C PHE A 106 -7.04 -1.44 -2.98
N GLU A 107 -6.88 -2.74 -2.93
CA GLU A 107 -7.83 -3.73 -3.43
C GLU A 107 -8.09 -4.73 -2.30
N ALA A 108 -9.36 -5.00 -1.97
CA ALA A 108 -9.73 -6.04 -1.03
C ALA A 108 -10.27 -7.23 -1.82
N PHE A 109 -9.84 -8.44 -1.44
CA PHE A 109 -10.28 -9.69 -2.05
C PHE A 109 -11.07 -10.50 -1.02
N ASP A 110 -12.14 -11.15 -1.46
CA ASP A 110 -12.91 -12.08 -0.64
C ASP A 110 -12.30 -13.49 -0.65
N GLU A 111 -12.95 -14.42 0.05
CA GLU A 111 -12.52 -15.82 0.18
C GLU A 111 -12.40 -16.58 -1.16
N ASN A 112 -13.01 -16.07 -2.24
CA ASN A 112 -12.96 -16.68 -3.57
C ASN A 112 -11.93 -15.97 -4.49
N ASP A 113 -11.04 -15.15 -3.91
CA ASP A 113 -10.10 -14.27 -4.62
C ASP A 113 -10.80 -13.30 -5.59
N VAL A 114 -12.08 -13.00 -5.31
CA VAL A 114 -12.83 -12.03 -6.08
C VAL A 114 -12.60 -10.66 -5.46
N ARG A 115 -12.11 -9.74 -6.29
CA ARG A 115 -11.96 -8.34 -5.88
C ARG A 115 -13.31 -7.80 -5.46
N ARG A 116 -13.42 -7.35 -4.20
CA ARG A 116 -14.58 -6.61 -3.71
C ARG A 116 -14.77 -5.34 -4.54
N GLN A 117 -15.95 -5.19 -5.14
CA GLN A 117 -16.36 -3.91 -5.68
C GLN A 117 -16.72 -2.99 -4.52
N TYR A 118 -16.22 -1.75 -4.56
CA TYR A 118 -16.75 -0.72 -3.69
C TYR A 118 -18.11 -0.31 -4.26
N GLU A 119 -19.19 -0.54 -3.53
CA GLU A 119 -20.44 0.18 -3.79
C GLU A 119 -20.17 1.66 -3.52
N LYS A 120 -20.43 2.50 -4.53
CA LYS A 120 -20.34 3.94 -4.33
C LYS A 120 -21.41 4.32 -3.31
N LEU A 121 -20.98 4.83 -2.16
CA LEU A 121 -21.87 5.54 -1.25
C LEU A 121 -22.47 6.71 -2.04
N ASN A 122 -23.77 6.62 -2.32
CA ASN A 122 -24.56 7.69 -2.93
C ASN A 122 -24.76 8.84 -1.95
#